data_AF-A0A1H7L781-F1
#
_entry.id   AF-A0A1H7L781-F1
#
_cell.length_a   1.000
_cell.length_b   1.000
_cell.length_c   1.000
_cell.angle_alpha   90.00
_cell.angle_beta   90.00
_cell.angle_gamma   90.00
#
_symmetry.space_group_name_H-M   'P 1'
#
loop_
_entity.id
_entity.type
_entity.pdbx_description
1 polymer ?
#
loop_
_entity_poly.entity_id
_entity_poly.type
_entity_poly.pdbx_seq_one_letter_code
_entity_poly.pdbx_strand_id
1 'polypeptide(L)'
;MRSILIFLPLVLGACQTLATATGGDVPQSDVIVPPGEVRVVSAAATPGEVTIRLSDGARCTGTRPEGTPGGWSGVTADCGYALPYTVMFKQGSVPQRFQIEVPAAGTGPRAEILVVDVDGVRRLFAAPLGSNVRFETQG
;
A
#
# COMPACT_ATOMS: atom_id res chain seq x y z
N MET A 1 -39.44 -7.77 -60.46
CA MET A 1 -40.18 -7.64 -59.18
C MET A 1 -39.17 -7.18 -58.14
N ARG A 2 -38.95 -5.87 -58.04
CA ARG A 2 -39.54 -4.92 -57.09
C ARG A 2 -38.75 -4.92 -55.77
N SER A 3 -37.92 -3.88 -55.69
CA SER A 3 -37.15 -3.38 -54.54
C SER A 3 -37.93 -3.38 -53.23
N ILE A 4 -37.22 -3.48 -52.11
CA ILE A 4 -37.18 -2.43 -51.09
C ILE A 4 -35.91 -2.66 -50.25
N LEU A 5 -34.92 -1.79 -50.50
CA LEU A 5 -33.85 -1.42 -49.57
C LEU A 5 -34.49 -0.58 -48.47
N ILE A 6 -34.29 -0.94 -47.20
CA ILE A 6 -34.48 0.00 -46.09
C ILE A 6 -33.12 0.16 -45.40
N PHE A 7 -32.49 1.28 -45.75
CA PHE A 7 -31.49 1.98 -44.97
C PHE A 7 -31.98 2.21 -43.55
N LEU A 8 -31.20 1.81 -42.55
CA LEU A 8 -31.30 2.37 -41.19
C LEU A 8 -30.04 3.19 -40.91
N PRO A 9 -30.17 4.36 -40.26
CA PRO A 9 -29.23 5.46 -40.38
C PRO A 9 -28.02 5.34 -39.46
N LEU A 10 -26.89 5.81 -39.97
CA LEU A 10 -25.76 6.29 -39.17
C LEU A 10 -26.27 7.27 -38.11
N VAL A 11 -26.11 6.91 -36.84
CA VAL A 11 -26.10 7.89 -35.74
C VAL A 11 -24.65 8.15 -35.39
N LEU A 12 -24.14 9.25 -35.94
CA LEU A 12 -22.97 9.98 -35.47
C LEU A 12 -23.27 10.49 -34.05
N GLY A 13 -22.87 9.72 -33.04
CA GLY A 13 -22.83 10.15 -31.64
C GLY A 13 -21.48 10.79 -31.34
N ALA A 14 -21.47 12.11 -31.26
CA ALA A 14 -20.33 12.96 -31.00
C ALA A 14 -19.63 12.70 -29.65
N CYS A 15 -18.34 13.07 -29.63
CA CYS A 15 -17.49 13.40 -28.49
C CYS A 15 -18.14 13.29 -27.10
N GLN A 16 -17.80 12.25 -26.37
CA GLN A 16 -17.82 12.31 -24.91
C GLN A 16 -16.39 12.54 -24.43
N THR A 17 -16.21 13.72 -23.86
CA THR A 17 -14.99 14.23 -23.24
C THR A 17 -14.35 13.17 -22.35
N LEU A 18 -13.07 12.89 -22.61
CA LEU A 18 -12.15 12.37 -21.61
C LEU A 18 -12.22 13.31 -20.40
N ALA A 19 -13.02 12.94 -19.41
CA ALA A 19 -12.97 13.56 -18.11
C ALA A 19 -11.61 13.18 -17.51
N THR A 20 -10.65 14.10 -17.64
CA THR A 20 -9.52 14.24 -16.75
C THR A 20 -10.08 14.34 -15.34
N ALA A 21 -10.12 13.21 -14.62
CA ALA A 21 -10.23 13.23 -13.18
C ALA A 21 -8.88 13.68 -12.63
N THR A 22 -8.77 15.01 -12.55
CA THR A 22 -7.88 15.76 -11.68
C THR A 22 -7.82 15.10 -10.31
N GLY A 23 -6.61 15.08 -9.74
CA GLY A 23 -6.36 14.58 -8.39
C GLY A 23 -7.35 15.14 -7.36
N GLY A 24 -7.79 14.25 -6.50
CA GLY A 24 -8.62 14.53 -5.34
C GLY A 24 -8.65 13.27 -4.50
N ASP A 25 -7.91 13.31 -3.39
CA ASP A 25 -8.07 12.52 -2.17
C ASP A 25 -8.60 11.09 -2.35
N VAL A 26 -7.71 10.10 -2.21
CA VAL A 26 -8.13 8.75 -1.82
C VAL A 26 -8.91 8.92 -0.52
N PRO A 27 -10.24 8.66 -0.49
CA PRO A 27 -10.97 8.64 0.75
C PRO A 27 -10.30 7.55 1.59
N GLN A 28 -9.72 7.94 2.72
CA GLN A 28 -9.32 6.98 3.74
C GLN A 28 -10.62 6.35 4.22
N SER A 29 -11.04 5.27 3.57
CA SER A 29 -12.25 4.54 3.94
C SER A 29 -12.12 4.16 5.40
N ASP A 30 -12.92 4.82 6.24
CA ASP A 30 -13.20 4.37 7.59
C ASP A 30 -13.80 2.98 7.47
N VAL A 31 -12.94 1.96 7.51
CA VAL A 31 -13.34 0.56 7.53
C VAL A 31 -14.07 0.36 8.86
N ILE A 32 -15.40 0.44 8.83
CA ILE A 32 -16.28 0.12 9.95
C ILE A 32 -16.06 -1.34 10.30
N VAL A 33 -15.45 -1.56 11.46
CA VAL A 33 -15.20 -2.90 12.02
C VAL A 33 -16.41 -3.31 12.81
N PRO A 34 -16.99 -4.48 12.57
CA PRO A 34 -17.97 -5.05 13.48
C PRO A 34 -17.36 -5.14 14.90
N PRO A 35 -18.07 -4.68 15.94
CA PRO A 35 -17.61 -4.84 17.32
C PRO A 35 -17.35 -6.33 17.64
N GLY A 36 -16.18 -6.63 18.18
CA GLY A 36 -15.77 -7.99 18.56
C GLY A 36 -14.89 -8.73 17.55
N GLU A 37 -14.71 -8.18 16.34
CA GLU A 37 -13.74 -8.73 15.38
C GLU A 37 -12.34 -8.12 15.61
N VAL A 38 -11.37 -8.99 15.88
CA VAL A 38 -9.96 -8.58 15.96
C VAL A 38 -9.50 -8.22 14.55
N ARG A 39 -8.76 -7.13 14.39
CA ARG A 39 -8.15 -6.74 13.12
C ARG A 39 -6.88 -5.95 13.34
N VAL A 40 -6.05 -5.82 12.31
CA VAL A 40 -4.94 -4.87 12.29
C VAL A 40 -5.49 -3.44 12.20
N VAL A 41 -5.11 -2.61 13.18
CA VAL A 41 -5.51 -1.19 13.25
C VAL A 41 -4.37 -0.24 12.83
N SER A 42 -3.11 -0.65 12.99
CA SER A 42 -1.97 0.13 12.54
C SER A 42 -0.73 -0.74 12.37
N ALA A 43 0.18 -0.30 11.50
CA ALA A 43 1.51 -0.89 11.37
C ALA A 43 2.55 0.22 11.18
N ALA A 44 3.72 0.04 11.78
CA ALA A 44 4.87 0.92 11.67
C ALA A 44 6.15 0.09 11.50
N ALA A 45 7.16 0.65 10.83
CA ALA A 45 8.44 -0.04 10.66
C ALA A 45 9.60 0.92 10.87
N THR A 46 10.64 0.38 11.49
CA THR A 46 11.99 0.93 11.57
C THR A 46 12.90 0.10 10.64
N PRO A 47 14.15 0.53 10.38
CA PRO A 47 15.08 -0.24 9.55
C PRO A 47 15.33 -1.69 10.02
N GLY A 48 15.08 -2.01 11.29
CA GLY A 48 15.32 -3.33 11.87
C GLY A 48 14.09 -4.10 12.33
N GLU A 49 12.92 -3.46 12.43
CA GLU A 49 11.74 -4.07 13.04
C GLU A 49 10.43 -3.52 12.45
N VAL A 50 9.42 -4.37 12.34
CA VAL A 50 8.01 -3.97 12.13
C VAL A 50 7.23 -4.17 13.43
N THR A 51 6.37 -3.21 13.76
CA THR A 51 5.37 -3.30 14.83
C THR A 51 3.97 -3.21 14.22
N ILE A 52 3.10 -4.16 14.53
CA ILE A 52 1.70 -4.25 14.09
C ILE A 52 0.82 -4.23 15.33
N ARG A 53 -0.21 -3.36 15.35
CA ARG A 53 -1.18 -3.28 16.46
C ARG A 53 -2.54 -3.77 16.01
N LEU A 54 -3.20 -4.52 16.88
CA LEU A 54 -4.54 -5.05 16.67
C LEU A 54 -5.59 -4.29 17.48
N SER A 55 -6.86 -4.43 17.11
CA SER A 55 -8.01 -3.76 17.74
C SER A 55 -8.28 -4.23 19.17
N ASP A 56 -7.81 -5.41 19.56
CA ASP A 56 -7.86 -5.95 20.92
C ASP A 56 -6.72 -5.45 21.82
N GLY A 57 -5.82 -4.62 21.28
CA GLY A 57 -4.66 -4.08 21.99
C GLY A 57 -3.39 -4.93 21.85
N ALA A 58 -3.43 -6.07 21.17
CA ALA A 58 -2.24 -6.88 20.95
C ALA A 58 -1.20 -6.12 20.09
N ARG A 59 0.08 -6.31 20.43
CA ARG A 59 1.21 -5.72 19.73
C ARG A 59 2.11 -6.83 19.22
N CYS A 60 2.10 -7.01 17.91
CA CYS A 60 2.91 -7.98 17.19
C CYS A 60 4.16 -7.32 16.63
N THR A 61 5.29 -8.03 16.70
CA THR A 61 6.56 -7.55 16.13
C THR A 61 7.14 -8.55 15.16
N GLY A 62 8.02 -8.06 14.29
CA GLY A 62 8.79 -8.86 13.36
C GLY A 62 10.14 -8.23 13.08
N THR A 63 11.22 -8.97 13.32
CA THR A 63 12.59 -8.49 13.12
C THR A 63 13.01 -8.67 11.67
N ARG A 64 13.74 -7.70 11.14
CA ARG A 64 14.37 -7.81 9.82
C ARG A 64 15.52 -8.82 9.88
N PRO A 65 15.55 -9.84 9.01
CA PRO A 65 16.70 -10.72 8.91
C PRO A 65 17.95 -9.96 8.46
N GLU A 66 19.09 -10.27 9.07
CA GLU A 66 20.38 -9.67 8.72
C GLU A 66 20.69 -9.83 7.23
N GLY A 67 21.33 -8.83 6.62
CA GLY A 67 21.75 -8.87 5.22
C GLY A 67 20.63 -8.75 4.18
N THR A 68 19.36 -8.57 4.57
CA THR A 68 18.25 -8.44 3.60
C THR A 68 18.14 -7.00 3.09
N PRO A 69 18.36 -6.67 1.81
CA PRO A 69 18.28 -5.29 1.30
C PRO A 69 16.84 -4.85 0.93
N GLY A 70 16.53 -3.57 1.16
CA GLY A 70 15.37 -2.84 0.60
C GLY A 70 14.03 -3.05 1.32
N GLY A 71 13.77 -4.28 1.72
CA GLY A 71 12.56 -4.70 2.41
C GLY A 71 12.70 -6.14 2.91
N TRP A 72 11.75 -6.62 3.67
CA TRP A 72 11.73 -8.01 4.12
C TRP A 72 10.30 -8.51 4.29
N SER A 73 10.14 -9.81 4.44
CA SER A 73 8.87 -10.44 4.76
C SER A 73 9.05 -11.43 5.89
N GLY A 74 7.97 -11.72 6.60
CA GLY A 74 7.99 -12.67 7.70
C GLY A 74 6.59 -12.95 8.21
N VAL A 75 6.54 -13.62 9.36
CA VAL A 75 5.34 -13.84 10.14
C VAL A 75 5.60 -13.30 11.54
N THR A 76 4.64 -12.58 12.12
CA THR A 76 4.80 -12.08 13.48
C THR A 76 4.91 -13.21 14.49
N ALA A 77 5.68 -12.96 15.56
CA ALA A 77 5.79 -13.85 16.70
C ALA A 77 5.38 -13.11 17.99
N ASP A 78 5.21 -13.87 19.07
CA ASP A 78 5.16 -13.36 20.46
C ASP A 78 4.01 -12.39 20.80
N CYS A 79 2.89 -12.46 20.08
CA CYS A 79 1.71 -11.62 20.32
C CYS A 79 0.37 -12.36 20.27
N GLY A 80 0.39 -13.70 20.23
CA GLY A 80 -0.81 -14.54 20.11
C GLY A 80 -1.37 -14.67 18.69
N TYR A 81 -0.83 -13.93 17.72
CA TYR A 81 -1.22 -13.97 16.31
C TYR A 81 -0.03 -14.24 15.39
N ALA A 82 -0.24 -15.11 14.40
CA ALA A 82 0.71 -15.38 13.33
C ALA A 82 0.28 -14.61 12.07
N LEU A 83 0.69 -13.35 11.95
CA LEU A 83 0.32 -12.48 10.84
C LEU A 83 1.45 -12.44 9.80
N PRO A 84 1.24 -12.98 8.59
CA PRO A 84 2.16 -12.77 7.48
C PRO A 84 2.27 -11.29 7.12
N TYR A 85 3.49 -10.81 6.89
CA TYR A 85 3.74 -9.41 6.55
C TYR A 85 4.88 -9.25 5.52
N THR A 86 4.86 -8.12 4.83
CA THR A 86 5.94 -7.62 3.96
C THR A 86 6.16 -6.14 4.24
N VAL A 87 7.41 -5.75 4.44
CA VAL A 87 7.85 -4.35 4.59
C VAL A 87 8.69 -3.95 3.38
N MET A 88 8.39 -2.78 2.83
CA MET A 88 9.15 -2.14 1.77
C MET A 88 9.42 -0.68 2.12
N PHE A 89 10.67 -0.25 2.07
CA PHE A 89 10.98 1.18 2.20
C PHE A 89 10.85 1.87 0.84
N LYS A 90 10.20 3.03 0.83
CA LYS A 90 9.98 3.85 -0.36
C LYS A 90 10.50 5.26 -0.13
N GLN A 91 11.14 5.78 -1.16
CA GLN A 91 11.50 7.18 -1.32
C GLN A 91 11.04 7.60 -2.72
N GLY A 92 9.95 8.36 -2.82
CA GLY A 92 9.34 8.72 -4.11
C GLY A 92 8.54 7.58 -4.77
N SER A 93 8.53 7.54 -6.11
CA SER A 93 7.59 6.80 -6.95
C SER A 93 8.15 5.56 -7.68
N VAL A 94 9.41 5.15 -7.44
CA VAL A 94 10.03 4.01 -8.15
C VAL A 94 10.33 2.85 -7.17
N PRO A 95 9.96 1.58 -7.50
CA PRO A 95 10.42 0.41 -6.74
C PRO A 95 11.92 0.18 -6.98
N GLN A 96 12.76 0.33 -5.96
CA GLN A 96 14.22 0.18 -6.09
C GLN A 96 14.82 -0.77 -5.05
N ARG A 97 15.79 -1.59 -5.50
CA ARG A 97 16.89 -2.11 -4.67
C ARG A 97 17.96 -1.02 -4.65
N PHE A 98 17.84 -0.09 -3.70
CA PHE A 98 18.71 1.08 -3.43
C PHE A 98 19.52 1.68 -4.60
N GLN A 99 19.01 2.77 -5.22
CA GLN A 99 19.79 3.89 -5.76
C GLN A 99 18.90 5.16 -5.74
N ILE A 100 19.44 6.28 -5.24
CA ILE A 100 18.67 7.49 -4.93
C ILE A 100 18.89 8.51 -6.03
N GLU A 101 17.78 8.99 -6.62
CA GLU A 101 17.75 10.25 -7.38
C GLU A 101 16.57 11.11 -6.89
N VAL A 102 16.83 12.42 -6.85
CA VAL A 102 16.16 13.50 -6.07
C VAL A 102 14.75 13.84 -6.64
N PRO A 103 13.82 14.43 -5.84
CA PRO A 103 12.41 14.03 -5.82
C PRO A 103 11.53 14.77 -6.84
N ALA A 104 10.53 14.05 -7.35
CA ALA A 104 9.29 14.66 -7.81
C ALA A 104 8.32 14.79 -6.62
N ALA A 105 7.55 15.87 -6.58
CA ALA A 105 6.60 16.16 -5.51
C ALA A 105 5.69 14.95 -5.21
N GLY A 106 5.68 14.48 -3.96
CA GLY A 106 4.79 13.41 -3.50
C GLY A 106 5.44 12.44 -2.51
N THR A 107 5.14 12.67 -1.23
CA THR A 107 5.35 11.77 -0.08
C THR A 107 6.82 11.46 0.24
N GLY A 108 7.31 12.03 1.35
CA GLY A 108 8.66 11.77 1.89
C GLY A 108 8.92 10.29 2.23
N PRO A 109 10.12 9.97 2.72
CA PRO A 109 10.50 8.59 2.99
C PRO A 109 9.51 7.88 3.92
N ARG A 110 9.08 6.68 3.51
CA ARG A 110 8.04 5.91 4.21
C ARG A 110 8.31 4.42 4.13
N ALA A 111 7.77 3.67 5.08
CA ALA A 111 7.60 2.24 4.99
C ALA A 111 6.20 1.91 4.48
N GLU A 112 6.12 1.06 3.47
CA GLU A 112 4.90 0.40 3.04
C GLU A 112 4.89 -1.00 3.68
N ILE A 113 3.85 -1.29 4.44
CA ILE A 113 3.73 -2.51 5.23
C ILE A 113 2.44 -3.19 4.79
N LEU A 114 2.59 -4.31 4.10
CA LEU A 114 1.50 -5.18 3.74
C LEU A 114 1.34 -6.25 4.82
N VAL A 115 0.16 -6.42 5.37
CA VAL A 115 -0.16 -7.44 6.38
C VAL A 115 -1.34 -8.28 5.90
N VAL A 116 -1.27 -9.59 6.09
CA VAL A 116 -2.43 -10.47 6.01
C VAL A 116 -3.05 -10.51 7.40
N ASP A 117 -4.23 -9.91 7.54
CA ASP A 117 -4.93 -9.77 8.81
C ASP A 117 -5.58 -11.11 9.24
N VAL A 118 -6.14 -11.17 10.44
CA VAL A 118 -6.72 -12.39 11.03
C VAL A 118 -7.91 -12.94 10.25
N ASP A 119 -8.59 -12.06 9.49
CA ASP A 119 -9.68 -12.38 8.55
C ASP A 119 -9.15 -12.87 7.19
N GLY A 120 -7.82 -12.94 6.99
CA GLY A 120 -7.17 -13.29 5.74
C GLY A 120 -7.09 -12.14 4.72
N VAL A 121 -7.62 -10.96 5.04
CA VAL A 121 -7.61 -9.80 4.16
C VAL A 121 -6.23 -9.15 4.15
N ARG A 122 -5.76 -8.79 2.96
CA ARG A 122 -4.51 -8.05 2.78
C ARG A 122 -4.73 -6.57 2.99
N ARG A 123 -4.00 -5.98 3.95
CA ARG A 123 -4.09 -4.56 4.31
C ARG A 123 -2.74 -3.89 4.10
N LEU A 124 -2.73 -2.72 3.48
CA LEU A 124 -1.54 -1.91 3.24
C LEU A 124 -1.54 -0.70 4.16
N PHE A 125 -0.44 -0.52 4.88
CA PHE A 125 -0.19 0.63 5.74
C PHE A 125 1.01 1.41 5.22
N ALA A 126 0.92 2.74 5.20
CA ALA A 126 2.05 3.62 4.90
C ALA A 126 2.43 4.38 6.17
N ALA A 127 3.64 4.14 6.68
CA ALA A 127 4.17 4.79 7.87
C ALA A 127 5.34 5.71 7.49
N PRO A 128 5.34 6.99 7.89
CA PRO A 128 6.48 7.86 7.65
C PRO A 128 7.72 7.34 8.39
N LEU A 129 8.89 7.44 7.77
CA LEU A 129 10.14 7.11 8.44
C LEU A 129 10.59 8.31 9.27
N GLY A 130 11.13 8.04 10.46
CA GLY A 130 11.67 9.08 11.33
C GLY A 130 12.86 9.80 10.66
N SER A 131 13.12 11.04 11.09
CA SER A 131 14.21 11.90 10.59
C SER A 131 15.62 11.29 10.68
N ASN A 132 15.77 10.23 11.49
CA ASN A 132 17.03 9.55 11.75
C ASN A 132 17.31 8.41 10.77
N VAL A 133 16.39 8.10 9.86
CA VAL A 133 16.59 7.09 8.82
C VAL A 133 17.28 7.74 7.63
N ARG A 134 18.51 7.32 7.36
CA ARG A 134 19.28 7.73 6.18
C ARG A 134 19.28 6.58 5.17
N PHE A 135 19.12 6.94 3.90
CA PHE A 135 19.28 6.03 2.79
C PHE A 135 20.68 6.25 2.24
N GLU A 136 21.49 5.21 2.15
CA GLU A 136 22.84 5.28 1.59
C GLU A 136 22.78 5.01 0.08
N THR A 137 23.42 5.86 -0.71
CA THR A 137 23.62 5.66 -2.15
C THR A 137 24.90 4.84 -2.32
N GLN A 138 24.82 3.61 -2.84
CA GLN A 138 26.05 2.92 -3.29
C GLN A 138 26.54 3.58 -4.58
N GLY A 139 27.74 4.17 -4.52
CA GLY A 139 28.51 4.63 -5.66
C GLY A 139 29.41 3.54 -6.25
#